data_AF-A0A414SKB3-F1
#
_entry.id   AF-A0A414SKB3-F1
#
_cell.length_a   1.000
_cell.length_b   1.000
_cell.length_c   1.000
_cell.angle_alpha   90.00
_cell.angle_beta   90.00
_cell.angle_gamma   90.00
#
_symmetry.space_group_name_H-M   'P 1'
#
loop_
_entity.id
_entity.type
_entity.pdbx_description
1 polymer ?
#
loop_
_entity_poly.entity_id
_entity_poly.type
_entity_poly.pdbx_seq_one_letter_code
_entity_poly.pdbx_strand_id
1 'polypeptide(L)'
;MSKSVLVLDTPKYCASCALRSGILHPFCRANRRDITDLSIRPDWCPLKPLPKYRSMEKPGEYEYGEMHGWNRCIDEITGKS
;
A
#
# COMPACT_ATOMS: atom_id res chain seq x y z
N MET A 1 22.24 -0.03 7.19
CA MET A 1 20.83 -0.39 7.45
C MET A 1 20.15 -0.62 6.11
N SER A 2 19.88 -1.88 5.76
CA SER A 2 19.04 -2.17 4.59
C SER A 2 17.60 -1.73 4.90
N LYS A 3 16.90 -1.24 3.89
CA LYS A 3 15.47 -0.92 3.96
C LYS A 3 14.70 -2.02 3.24
N SER A 4 13.53 -2.36 3.75
CA SER A 4 12.61 -3.32 3.14
C SER A 4 11.25 -2.68 2.91
N VAL A 5 10.53 -3.18 1.92
CA VAL A 5 9.15 -2.80 1.61
C VAL A 5 8.26 -4.03 1.81
N LEU A 6 7.08 -3.82 2.41
CA LEU A 6 6.04 -4.85 2.52
C LEU A 6 4.91 -4.49 1.56
N VAL A 7 4.61 -5.40 0.63
CA VAL A 7 3.51 -5.26 -0.34
C VAL A 7 2.46 -6.32 -0.02
N LEU A 8 1.21 -5.89 0.13
CA LEU A 8 0.07 -6.76 0.38
C LEU A 8 -1.19 -6.14 -0.22
N ASP A 9 -2.19 -6.98 -0.48
CA ASP A 9 -3.52 -6.49 -0.80
C ASP A 9 -4.08 -5.69 0.37
N THR A 10 -4.59 -4.50 0.06
CA THR A 10 -5.09 -3.61 1.10
C THR A 10 -6.44 -4.12 1.59
N PRO A 11 -6.57 -4.54 2.86
CA PRO A 11 -7.82 -5.08 3.37
C PRO A 11 -8.87 -3.98 3.50
N LYS A 12 -10.14 -4.36 3.29
CA LYS A 12 -11.28 -3.45 3.47
C LYS A 12 -11.47 -3.03 4.93
N TYR A 13 -11.17 -3.93 5.87
CA TYR A 13 -11.43 -3.77 7.30
C TYR A 13 -10.22 -4.21 8.13
N CYS A 14 -10.06 -3.64 9.34
CA CYS A 14 -9.04 -4.10 10.29
C CYS A 14 -9.24 -5.56 10.74
N ALA A 15 -10.48 -6.06 10.76
CA ALA A 15 -10.80 -7.45 11.08
C ALA A 15 -10.12 -8.47 10.16
N SER A 16 -9.94 -8.14 8.87
CA SER A 16 -9.30 -9.00 7.87
C SER A 16 -7.83 -8.65 7.61
N CYS A 17 -7.26 -7.71 8.36
CA CYS A 17 -5.89 -7.26 8.15
C CYS A 17 -4.88 -8.20 8.81
N ALA A 18 -3.89 -8.68 8.05
CA ALA A 18 -2.78 -9.50 8.55
C ALA A 18 -1.90 -8.78 9.60
N LEU A 19 -1.98 -7.44 9.67
CA LEU A 19 -1.25 -6.63 10.65
C LEU A 19 -2.04 -6.40 11.94
N ARG A 20 -3.29 -6.89 12.02
CA ARG A 20 -4.09 -6.85 13.26
C ARG A 20 -3.59 -7.91 14.24
N SER A 21 -3.55 -7.57 15.52
CA SER A 21 -3.18 -8.49 16.60
C SER A 21 -4.04 -8.24 17.84
N GLY A 22 -4.09 -9.20 18.76
CA GLY A 22 -4.84 -9.08 20.02
C GLY A 22 -6.33 -9.43 19.87
N ILE A 23 -6.86 -10.25 20.77
CA ILE A 23 -8.28 -10.66 20.77
C ILE A 23 -9.11 -9.67 21.60
N LEU A 24 -8.75 -9.47 22.86
CA LEU A 24 -9.45 -8.56 23.78
C LEU A 24 -9.07 -7.09 23.55
N HIS A 25 -7.81 -6.83 23.24
CA HIS A 25 -7.28 -5.49 22.93
C HIS A 25 -6.68 -5.52 21.52
N PRO A 26 -7.50 -5.32 20.47
CA PRO A 26 -7.01 -5.33 19.11
C PRO A 26 -6.12 -4.11 18.82
N PHE A 27 -4.98 -4.32 18.17
CA PHE A 27 -4.04 -3.27 17.80
C PHE A 27 -3.34 -3.55 16.46
N CYS A 28 -2.76 -2.51 15.85
CA CYS A 28 -2.00 -2.61 14.61
C CYS A 28 -0.51 -2.86 14.89
N ARG A 29 0.05 -3.95 14.37
CA ARG A 29 1.47 -4.30 14.54
C ARG A 29 2.43 -3.30 13.90
N ALA A 30 2.01 -2.62 12.84
CA ALA A 30 2.88 -1.73 12.08
C ALA A 30 3.17 -0.39 12.80
N ASN A 31 2.22 0.13 13.59
CA ASN A 31 2.39 1.41 14.29
C ASN A 31 2.06 1.36 15.80
N ARG A 32 1.70 0.18 16.32
CA ARG A 32 1.35 -0.08 17.74
C ARG A 32 0.16 0.73 18.27
N ARG A 33 -0.74 1.18 17.40
CA ARG A 33 -1.98 1.85 17.80
C ARG A 33 -3.09 0.85 18.05
N ASP A 34 -3.87 1.10 19.08
CA ASP A 34 -5.09 0.34 19.38
C ASP A 34 -6.15 0.58 18.30
N ILE A 35 -6.91 -0.47 17.99
CA ILE A 35 -8.00 -0.45 17.02
C ILE A 35 -9.30 -0.48 17.80
N THR A 36 -10.05 0.61 17.77
CA THR A 36 -11.34 0.71 18.48
C THR A 36 -12.49 0.08 17.69
N ASP A 37 -12.42 0.12 16.36
CA ASP A 37 -13.41 -0.45 15.46
C ASP A 37 -12.74 -1.32 14.40
N LEU A 38 -13.04 -2.61 14.44
CA LEU A 38 -12.49 -3.62 13.53
C LEU A 38 -13.20 -3.64 12.17
N SER A 39 -14.38 -3.03 12.07
CA SER A 39 -15.21 -3.01 10.86
C SER A 39 -14.88 -1.87 9.90
N ILE A 40 -13.86 -1.07 10.23
CA ILE A 40 -13.37 0.03 9.39
C ILE A 40 -11.86 -0.08 9.18
N ARG A 41 -11.36 0.73 8.26
CA ARG A 41 -9.94 1.10 8.17
C ARG A 41 -9.80 2.53 8.68
N PRO A 42 -9.14 2.78 9.81
CA PRO A 42 -9.04 4.11 10.38
C PRO A 42 -8.15 5.02 9.54
N ASP A 43 -8.37 6.34 9.63
CA ASP A 43 -7.59 7.34 8.87
C ASP A 43 -6.11 7.32 9.20
N TRP A 44 -5.75 6.89 10.42
CA TRP A 44 -4.36 6.75 10.84
C TRP A 44 -3.67 5.47 10.34
N CYS A 45 -4.38 4.60 9.61
CA CYS A 45 -3.84 3.32 9.15
C CYS A 45 -2.50 3.53 8.41
N PRO A 46 -1.44 2.77 8.76
CA PRO A 46 -0.12 2.98 8.18
C PRO A 46 0.00 2.47 6.73
N LEU A 47 -0.97 1.68 6.25
CA LEU A 47 -0.99 1.19 4.89
C LEU A 47 -1.26 2.34 3.92
N LYS A 48 -0.26 2.66 3.11
CA LYS A 48 -0.39 3.62 2.02
C LYS A 48 -0.73 2.87 0.73
N PRO A 49 -1.69 3.37 -0.07
CA PRO A 49 -1.95 2.78 -1.38
C PRO A 49 -0.69 2.90 -2.24
N LEU A 50 -0.47 1.91 -3.10
CA LEU A 50 0.53 2.06 -4.15
C LEU A 50 0.15 3.23 -5.07
N PRO A 51 1.15 3.92 -5.64
CA PRO A 51 0.87 4.92 -6.64
C PRO A 51 0.13 4.30 -7.83
N LYS A 52 -0.72 5.10 -8.48
CA LYS A 52 -1.47 4.64 -9.66
C LYS A 52 -0.56 4.59 -10.87
N TYR A 53 -0.90 3.74 -11.84
CA TYR A 53 -0.29 3.81 -13.17
C TYR A 53 -0.53 5.18 -13.77
N ARG A 54 0.50 5.67 -14.47
CA ARG A 54 0.38 6.86 -15.31
C ARG A 54 -0.04 6.44 -16.71
N SER A 55 -0.98 7.17 -17.26
CA SER A 55 -1.45 7.03 -18.63
C SER A 55 -1.69 8.44 -19.17
N MET A 56 -1.11 8.76 -20.31
CA MET A 56 -1.23 10.05 -20.96
C MET A 56 -1.62 9.85 -22.43
N GLU A 57 -2.56 10.64 -22.92
CA GLU A 57 -2.93 10.64 -24.33
C GLU A 57 -1.94 11.54 -25.09
N LYS A 58 -1.17 10.95 -26.01
CA LYS A 58 -0.12 11.61 -26.81
C LYS A 58 0.98 12.29 -25.96
N PRO A 59 1.73 11.53 -25.15
CA PRO A 59 2.88 12.07 -24.43
C PRO A 59 3.97 12.49 -25.42
N GLY A 60 4.72 13.56 -25.09
CA GLY A 60 6.01 13.79 -25.71
C GLY A 60 7.01 12.70 -25.31
N GLU A 61 8.17 12.65 -25.97
CA GLU A 61 9.16 11.60 -25.73
C GLU A 61 9.65 11.56 -24.27
N TYR A 62 9.81 12.74 -23.66
CA TYR A 62 10.23 12.88 -22.27
C TYR A 62 9.15 12.34 -21.30
N GLU A 63 7.89 12.75 -21.47
CA GLU A 63 6.78 12.29 -20.63
C GLU A 63 6.53 10.80 -20.81
N TYR A 64 6.75 10.26 -22.02
CA TYR A 64 6.66 8.83 -22.28
C TYR A 64 7.68 8.04 -21.46
N GLY A 65 8.94 8.51 -21.44
CA GLY A 65 10.01 7.92 -20.64
C GLY A 65 9.68 7.92 -19.14
N GLU A 66 9.21 9.04 -18.60
CA GLU A 66 8.80 9.14 -17.19
C GLU A 66 7.63 8.21 -16.86
N MET A 67 6.59 8.20 -17.71
CA MET A 67 5.41 7.36 -17.54
C MET A 67 5.79 5.87 -17.54
N HIS A 68 6.62 5.45 -18.49
CA HIS A 68 7.04 4.06 -18.62
C HIS A 68 7.93 3.64 -17.45
N GLY A 69 8.91 4.47 -17.06
CA GLY A 69 9.76 4.21 -15.90
C GLY A 69 8.96 4.10 -14.60
N TRP A 70 8.00 5.00 -14.40
CA TRP A 70 7.09 4.97 -13.24
C TRP A 70 6.26 3.69 -13.17
N ASN A 71 5.63 3.30 -14.28
CA ASN A 71 4.81 2.09 -14.35
C ASN A 71 5.67 0.83 -14.12
N ARG A 72 6.88 0.80 -14.68
CA ARG A 72 7.84 -0.29 -14.45
C ARG A 72 8.23 -0.43 -12.97
N CYS A 73 8.44 0.68 -12.26
CA CYS A 73 8.67 0.62 -10.81
C CYS A 73 7.47 -0.01 -10.06
N ILE A 74 6.23 0.27 -10.48
CA ILE A 74 5.04 -0.33 -9.89
C ILE A 74 4.98 -1.83 -10.20
N ASP A 75 5.29 -2.24 -11.43
CA ASP A 75 5.38 -3.63 -11.85
C ASP A 75 6.39 -4.41 -10.98
N GLU A 76 7.60 -3.88 -10.81
CA GLU A 76 8.65 -4.49 -9.98
C GLU A 76 8.25 -4.60 -8.49
N ILE A 77 7.61 -3.56 -7.93
CA ILE A 77 7.12 -3.59 -6.54
C ILE A 77 6.01 -4.64 -6.37
N THR A 78 5.14 -4.79 -7.38
CA THR A 78 4.00 -5.71 -7.32
C THR A 78 4.32 -7.12 -7.79
N GLY A 79 5.54 -7.37 -8.27
CA GLY A 79 5.95 -8.67 -8.82
C GLY A 79 5.24 -9.02 -10.13
N LYS A 80 4.76 -8.01 -10.87
CA LYS A 80 4.24 -8.19 -12.23
C LYS A 80 5.44 -8.10 -13.17
N SER A 81 5.76 -9.19 -13.85
CA SER A 81 6.85 -9.26 -14.82
C SER A 81 6.37 -9.96 -16.07
#